data_AF-A0A316HQ57-F1
#
_entry.id   AF-A0A316HQ57-F1
#
_cell.length_a   1.000
_cell.length_b   1.000
_cell.length_c   1.000
_cell.angle_alpha   90.00
_cell.angle_beta   90.00
_cell.angle_gamma   90.00
#
_symmetry.space_group_name_H-M   'P 1'
#
loop_
_entity.id
_entity.type
_entity.pdbx_description
1 polymer ?
#
loop_
_entity_poly.entity_id
_entity_poly.type
_entity_poly.pdbx_seq_one_letter_code
_entity_poly.pdbx_strand_id
1 'polypeptide(L)'
;MSTLRAGLAFLALVEGIVGGWSLIAPKHFFDNFPLPTNQWVAYFPPFNEHLLRDFGALNLALCAVLVFAAVTLERRLTQAALVGYLLFAVPHLVFHLNHLSHMRFADQMGNVVSLVAVVLVPLALLPLTRRIVPTIDSRVSR
;
A
#
# COMPACT_ATOMS: atom_id res chain seq x y z
N MET A 1 20.62 4.42 1.96
CA MET A 1 19.84 4.18 0.72
C MET A 1 19.21 2.78 0.70
N SER A 2 19.90 1.73 1.12
CA SER A 2 19.34 0.36 1.21
C SER A 2 18.00 0.28 1.96
N THR A 3 17.90 0.86 3.17
CA THR A 3 16.65 0.89 3.95
C THR A 3 15.47 1.53 3.23
N LEU A 4 15.70 2.62 2.49
CA LEU A 4 14.65 3.32 1.75
C LEU A 4 14.15 2.47 0.58
N ARG A 5 15.07 1.84 -0.18
CA ARG A 5 14.71 0.90 -1.24
C ARG A 5 13.93 -0.29 -0.70
N ALA A 6 14.42 -0.89 0.40
CA ALA A 6 13.76 -2.03 1.03
C ALA A 6 12.34 -1.69 1.50
N GLY A 7 12.15 -0.52 2.12
CA GLY A 7 10.84 -0.06 2.55
C GLY A 7 9.88 0.22 1.39
N LEU A 8 10.36 0.87 0.31
CA LEU A 8 9.56 1.09 -0.89
C LEU A 8 9.20 -0.22 -1.59
N ALA A 9 10.15 -1.16 -1.68
CA ALA A 9 9.92 -2.49 -2.24
C ALA A 9 8.92 -3.31 -1.42
N PHE A 10 8.97 -3.20 -0.08
CA PHE A 10 7.99 -3.80 0.80
C PHE A 10 6.58 -3.26 0.53
N LEU A 11 6.40 -1.94 0.47
CA LEU A 11 5.11 -1.33 0.16
C LEU A 11 4.63 -1.75 -1.24
N ALA A 12 5.52 -1.76 -2.24
CA ALA A 12 5.19 -2.22 -3.59
C ALA A 12 4.73 -3.68 -3.62
N LEU A 13 5.39 -4.56 -2.85
CA LEU A 13 5.00 -5.96 -2.74
C LEU A 13 3.60 -6.12 -2.15
N VAL A 14 3.28 -5.36 -1.09
CA VAL A 14 1.95 -5.35 -0.47
C VAL A 14 0.88 -4.95 -1.49
N GLU A 15 1.06 -3.81 -2.17
CA GLU A 15 0.12 -3.32 -3.19
C GLU A 15 0.03 -4.28 -4.39
N GLY A 16 1.14 -4.93 -4.76
CA GLY A 16 1.19 -5.92 -5.82
C GLY A 16 0.36 -7.17 -5.50
N ILE A 17 0.48 -7.70 -4.28
CA ILE A 17 -0.29 -8.86 -3.82
C ILE A 17 -1.77 -8.51 -3.72
N VAL A 18 -2.10 -7.41 -3.02
CA VAL A 18 -3.50 -6.97 -2.82
C VAL A 18 -4.13 -6.64 -4.17
N GLY A 19 -3.44 -5.87 -5.01
CA GLY A 19 -3.91 -5.43 -6.31
C GLY A 19 -4.08 -6.58 -7.31
N GLY A 20 -3.08 -7.44 -7.41
CA GLY A 20 -3.10 -8.59 -8.32
C GLY A 20 -4.21 -9.59 -7.97
N TRP A 21 -4.36 -9.93 -6.70
CA TRP A 21 -5.37 -10.90 -6.26
C TRP A 21 -6.79 -10.34 -6.44
N SER A 22 -7.06 -9.12 -5.98
CA SER A 22 -8.38 -8.50 -6.15
C SER A 22 -8.75 -8.26 -7.62
N LEU A 23 -7.79 -7.95 -8.49
CA LEU A 23 -8.02 -7.80 -9.92
C LEU A 23 -8.30 -9.13 -10.64
N ILE A 24 -7.50 -10.17 -10.38
CA ILE A 24 -7.54 -11.43 -11.15
C ILE A 24 -8.64 -12.36 -10.63
N ALA A 25 -8.78 -12.47 -9.30
CA ALA A 25 -9.70 -13.39 -8.65
C ALA A 25 -10.53 -12.67 -7.55
N PRO A 26 -11.37 -11.68 -7.92
CA PRO A 26 -12.05 -10.78 -6.98
C PRO A 26 -12.92 -11.52 -5.96
N LYS A 27 -13.66 -12.55 -6.38
CA LYS A 27 -14.49 -13.35 -5.47
C LYS A 27 -13.64 -14.14 -4.48
N HIS A 28 -12.55 -14.75 -4.96
CA HIS A 28 -11.63 -15.48 -4.09
C HIS A 28 -10.94 -14.54 -3.08
N PHE A 29 -10.56 -13.33 -3.51
CA PHE A 29 -10.02 -12.29 -2.62
C PHE A 29 -11.05 -11.88 -1.56
N PHE A 30 -12.30 -11.62 -1.95
CA PHE A 30 -13.37 -11.26 -1.03
C PHE A 30 -13.59 -12.32 0.05
N ASP A 31 -13.61 -13.59 -0.34
CA ASP A 31 -13.90 -14.71 0.57
C ASP A 31 -12.71 -15.11 1.45
N ASN A 32 -11.46 -14.83 1.03
CA ASN A 32 -10.25 -15.46 1.58
C ASN A 32 -9.08 -14.50 1.85
N PHE A 33 -9.27 -13.19 1.84
CA PHE A 33 -8.20 -12.25 2.24
C PHE A 33 -8.14 -12.09 3.76
N PRO A 34 -6.95 -12.01 4.40
CA PRO A 34 -5.59 -11.94 3.83
C PRO A 34 -4.87 -13.27 3.65
N LEU A 35 -5.46 -14.36 4.14
CA LEU A 35 -4.93 -15.72 4.06
C LEU A 35 -6.09 -16.65 3.68
N PRO A 36 -5.86 -17.78 3.00
CA PRO A 36 -6.89 -18.69 2.46
C PRO A 36 -8.02 -19.17 3.40
N THR A 37 -8.01 -18.77 4.67
CA THR A 37 -8.96 -19.12 5.73
C THR A 37 -9.60 -17.91 6.41
N ASN A 38 -9.20 -16.69 6.06
CA ASN A 38 -9.64 -15.45 6.71
C ASN A 38 -10.54 -14.67 5.77
N GLN A 39 -11.58 -14.02 6.30
CA GLN A 39 -12.59 -13.34 5.50
C GLN A 39 -12.64 -11.84 5.81
N TRP A 40 -11.49 -11.18 5.90
CA TRP A 40 -11.41 -9.78 6.37
C TRP A 40 -12.23 -8.83 5.51
N VAL A 41 -12.29 -9.09 4.20
CA VAL A 41 -13.09 -8.30 3.25
C VAL A 41 -14.56 -8.68 3.33
N ALA A 42 -14.90 -9.96 3.50
CA ALA A 42 -16.29 -10.43 3.57
C ALA A 42 -17.06 -9.95 4.81
N TYR A 43 -16.37 -9.43 5.82
CA TYR A 43 -17.01 -8.71 6.93
C TYR A 43 -17.76 -7.44 6.47
N PHE A 44 -17.48 -6.92 5.25
CA PHE A 44 -18.12 -5.77 4.65
C PHE A 44 -18.96 -6.14 3.40
N PRO A 45 -20.09 -6.87 3.56
CA PRO A 45 -20.96 -7.22 2.44
C PRO A 45 -21.76 -6.00 1.92
N PRO A 46 -22.30 -6.05 0.69
CA PRO A 46 -22.25 -7.15 -0.28
C PRO A 46 -21.03 -7.11 -1.21
N PHE A 47 -20.68 -8.26 -1.80
CA PHE A 47 -19.65 -8.35 -2.84
C PHE A 47 -20.03 -7.54 -4.09
N ASN A 48 -19.08 -6.75 -4.59
CA ASN A 48 -19.20 -6.03 -5.86
C ASN A 48 -17.94 -6.28 -6.70
N GLU A 49 -18.09 -7.05 -7.79
CA GLU A 49 -16.96 -7.44 -8.63
C GLU A 49 -16.27 -6.24 -9.28
N HIS A 50 -17.05 -5.29 -9.80
CA HIS A 50 -16.51 -4.12 -10.48
C HIS A 50 -15.65 -3.29 -9.51
N LEU A 51 -16.17 -3.02 -8.30
CA LEU A 51 -15.46 -2.25 -7.29
C LEU A 51 -14.16 -2.95 -6.85
N LEU A 52 -14.17 -4.27 -6.67
CA LEU A 52 -12.99 -5.03 -6.28
C LEU A 52 -11.92 -5.05 -7.39
N ARG A 53 -12.33 -5.10 -8.66
CA ARG A 53 -11.41 -5.01 -9.79
C ARG A 53 -10.82 -3.60 -9.92
N ASP A 54 -11.61 -2.55 -9.75
CA ASP A 54 -11.12 -1.17 -9.74
C ASP A 54 -10.14 -0.92 -8.59
N PHE A 55 -10.49 -1.40 -7.40
CA PHE A 55 -9.60 -1.38 -6.24
C PHE A 55 -8.28 -2.09 -6.57
N GLY A 56 -8.35 -3.27 -7.18
CA GLY A 56 -7.17 -4.01 -7.59
C GLY A 56 -6.30 -3.29 -8.60
N ALA A 57 -6.92 -2.71 -9.64
CA ALA A 57 -6.23 -1.93 -10.66
C ALA A 57 -5.55 -0.68 -10.07
N LEU A 58 -6.20 0.03 -9.15
CA LEU A 58 -5.62 1.20 -8.47
C LEU A 58 -4.45 0.83 -7.54
N ASN A 59 -4.52 -0.30 -6.83
CA ASN A 59 -3.39 -0.82 -6.03
C ASN A 59 -2.21 -1.17 -6.95
N LEU A 60 -2.45 -1.81 -8.11
CA LEU A 60 -1.39 -2.10 -9.09
C LEU A 60 -0.77 -0.83 -9.68
N ALA A 61 -1.56 0.22 -9.91
CA ALA A 61 -1.04 1.52 -10.33
C ALA A 61 -0.11 2.13 -9.26
N LEU A 62 -0.51 2.09 -7.98
CA LEU A 62 0.33 2.55 -6.87
C LEU A 62 1.59 1.69 -6.70
N CYS A 63 1.48 0.38 -6.86
CA CYS A 63 2.61 -0.56 -6.89
C CYS A 63 3.64 -0.14 -7.95
N ALA A 64 3.21 0.16 -9.18
CA ALA A 64 4.11 0.59 -10.24
C ALA A 64 4.87 1.88 -9.88
N VAL A 65 4.20 2.87 -9.28
CA VAL A 65 4.83 4.11 -8.80
C VAL A 65 5.84 3.85 -7.69
N LEU A 66 5.51 2.96 -6.74
CA LEU A 66 6.43 2.56 -5.65
C LEU A 66 7.65 1.82 -6.18
N VAL A 67 7.49 0.93 -7.17
CA VAL A 67 8.61 0.26 -7.85
C VAL A 67 9.50 1.30 -8.54
N PHE A 68 8.91 2.25 -9.26
CA PHE A 68 9.67 3.30 -9.94
C PHE A 68 10.44 4.17 -8.93
N ALA A 69 9.83 4.52 -7.80
CA ALA A 69 10.50 5.21 -6.69
C ALA A 69 11.64 4.35 -6.08
N ALA A 70 11.42 3.04 -5.89
CA ALA A 70 12.41 2.13 -5.34
C ALA A 70 13.62 1.93 -6.26
N VAL A 71 13.42 1.96 -7.58
CA VAL A 71 14.47 1.78 -8.60
C VAL A 71 15.27 3.07 -8.80
N THR A 72 14.58 4.18 -9.02
CA THR A 72 15.22 5.48 -9.36
C THR A 72 15.77 6.20 -8.13
N LEU A 73 15.12 6.05 -6.96
CA LEU A 73 15.34 6.88 -5.79
C LEU A 73 15.35 8.39 -6.10
N GLU A 74 14.52 8.85 -7.03
CA GLU A 74 14.38 10.28 -7.25
C GLU A 74 13.59 10.91 -6.09
N ARG A 75 14.10 12.01 -5.50
CA ARG A 75 13.58 12.55 -4.24
C ARG A 75 12.11 12.94 -4.31
N ARG A 76 11.71 13.68 -5.35
CA ARG A 76 10.34 14.20 -5.47
C ARG A 76 9.34 13.11 -5.80
N LEU A 77 9.67 12.23 -6.74
CA LEU A 77 8.92 11.00 -6.99
C LEU A 77 8.73 10.16 -5.72
N THR A 78 9.81 9.90 -4.98
CA THR A 78 9.75 9.11 -3.74
C THR A 78 8.84 9.76 -2.71
N GLN A 79 8.94 11.07 -2.54
CA GLN A 79 8.06 11.82 -1.64
C GLN A 79 6.60 11.74 -2.09
N ALA A 80 6.32 11.93 -3.38
CA ALA A 80 4.98 11.84 -3.93
C ALA A 80 4.38 10.44 -3.76
N ALA A 81 5.17 9.38 -3.99
CA ALA A 81 4.75 8.00 -3.79
C ALA A 81 4.40 7.71 -2.32
N LEU A 82 5.25 8.12 -1.37
CA LEU A 82 5.02 7.91 0.07
C LEU A 82 3.84 8.74 0.59
N VAL A 83 3.68 9.98 0.13
CA VAL A 83 2.53 10.83 0.50
C VAL A 83 1.24 10.27 -0.10
N GLY A 84 1.25 9.88 -1.38
CA GLY A 84 0.11 9.23 -2.04
C GLY A 84 -0.31 7.94 -1.32
N TYR A 85 0.67 7.12 -0.93
CA TYR A 85 0.42 5.93 -0.11
C TYR A 85 -0.26 6.27 1.22
N LEU A 86 0.22 7.29 1.94
CA LEU A 86 -0.38 7.73 3.21
C LEU A 86 -1.80 8.25 3.04
N LEU A 87 -2.11 8.92 1.92
CA LEU A 87 -3.46 9.38 1.60
C LEU A 87 -4.44 8.21 1.38
N PHE A 88 -3.94 7.03 1.01
CA PHE A 88 -4.72 5.79 1.04
C PHE A 88 -4.74 5.16 2.44
N ALA A 89 -3.57 4.91 3.02
CA ALA A 89 -3.42 4.08 4.21
C ALA A 89 -4.03 4.70 5.47
N VAL A 90 -3.94 6.02 5.64
CA VAL A 90 -4.47 6.70 6.84
C VAL A 90 -6.00 6.67 6.88
N PRO A 91 -6.74 7.11 5.84
CA PRO A 91 -8.19 6.95 5.81
C PRO A 91 -8.64 5.49 5.93
N HIS A 92 -7.90 4.55 5.33
CA HIS A 92 -8.18 3.12 5.44
C HIS A 92 -8.08 2.62 6.89
N LEU A 93 -7.00 2.95 7.61
CA LEU A 93 -6.85 2.64 9.03
C LEU A 93 -7.98 3.26 9.86
N VAL A 94 -8.30 4.54 9.63
CA VAL A 94 -9.38 5.23 10.35
C VAL A 94 -10.72 4.54 10.12
N PHE A 95 -11.03 4.13 8.88
CA PHE A 95 -12.25 3.40 8.58
C PHE A 95 -12.34 2.10 9.41
N HIS A 96 -11.29 1.28 9.39
CA HIS A 96 -11.28 0.02 10.12
C HIS A 96 -11.42 0.21 11.63
N LEU A 97 -10.71 1.16 12.23
CA LEU A 97 -10.82 1.46 13.67
C LEU A 97 -12.26 1.80 14.10
N ASN A 98 -13.08 2.33 13.20
CA ASN A 98 -14.49 2.65 13.45
C ASN A 98 -15.45 1.48 13.14
N HIS A 99 -14.97 0.37 12.57
CA HIS A 99 -15.81 -0.72 12.06
C HIS A 99 -15.32 -2.11 12.51
N LEU A 100 -14.64 -2.25 13.65
CA LEU A 100 -14.11 -3.55 14.10
C LEU A 100 -15.16 -4.47 14.75
N SER A 101 -16.28 -3.93 15.23
CA SER A 101 -17.18 -4.60 16.17
C SER A 101 -17.81 -5.90 15.66
N HIS A 102 -17.93 -6.06 14.34
CA HIS A 102 -18.52 -7.24 13.70
C HIS A 102 -17.47 -8.29 13.29
N MET A 103 -16.18 -8.01 13.48
CA MET A 103 -15.09 -8.95 13.24
C MET A 103 -14.78 -9.79 14.48
N ARG A 104 -14.26 -11.01 14.30
CA ARG A 104 -13.69 -11.80 15.41
C ARG A 104 -12.47 -11.11 15.99
N PHE A 105 -12.24 -11.24 17.30
CA PHE A 105 -11.14 -10.55 18.00
C PHE A 105 -9.75 -10.80 17.37
N ALA A 106 -9.44 -12.03 16.99
CA ALA A 106 -8.18 -12.36 16.33
C ALA A 106 -8.01 -11.63 14.98
N ASP A 107 -9.11 -11.51 14.22
CA ASP A 107 -9.12 -10.78 12.95
C ASP A 107 -8.99 -9.27 13.17
N GLN A 108 -9.63 -8.71 14.20
CA GLN A 108 -9.48 -7.30 14.57
C GLN A 108 -8.01 -6.97 14.85
N MET A 109 -7.35 -7.79 15.68
CA MET A 109 -5.93 -7.59 16.02
C MET A 109 -5.04 -7.69 14.80
N GLY A 110 -5.20 -8.74 13.99
CA GLY A 110 -4.43 -8.89 12.75
C GLY A 110 -4.63 -7.72 11.80
N ASN A 111 -5.88 -7.28 11.63
CA ASN A 111 -6.25 -6.17 10.75
C ASN A 111 -5.62 -4.85 11.22
N VAL A 112 -5.79 -4.49 12.49
CA VAL A 112 -5.24 -3.24 13.05
C VAL A 112 -3.71 -3.23 13.01
N VAL A 113 -3.05 -4.32 13.41
CA VAL A 113 -1.58 -4.40 13.39
C VAL A 113 -1.05 -4.22 11.97
N SER A 114 -1.68 -4.87 10.98
CA SER A 114 -1.30 -4.75 9.57
C SER A 114 -1.48 -3.33 9.06
N LEU A 115 -2.62 -2.70 9.37
CA LEU A 115 -2.94 -1.33 8.94
C LEU A 115 -2.02 -0.29 9.59
N VAL A 116 -1.71 -0.43 10.88
CA VAL A 116 -0.76 0.43 11.57
C VAL A 116 0.63 0.28 10.96
N ALA A 117 1.07 -0.95 10.65
CA ALA A 117 2.37 -1.17 10.03
C ALA A 117 2.51 -0.43 8.68
N VAL A 118 1.51 -0.55 7.79
CA VAL A 118 1.56 0.12 6.48
C VAL A 118 1.41 1.64 6.56
N VAL A 119 0.96 2.20 7.69
CA VAL A 119 1.00 3.66 7.96
C VAL A 119 2.36 4.07 8.51
N LEU A 120 2.92 3.33 9.47
CA LEU A 120 4.17 3.69 10.13
C LEU A 120 5.38 3.57 9.20
N VAL A 121 5.40 2.58 8.30
CA VAL A 121 6.49 2.41 7.33
C VAL A 121 6.72 3.68 6.49
N PRO A 122 5.75 4.20 5.70
CA PRO A 122 5.97 5.39 4.90
C PRO A 122 6.26 6.64 5.74
N LEU A 123 5.70 6.77 6.95
CA LEU A 123 6.07 7.85 7.88
C LEU A 123 7.55 7.77 8.29
N ALA A 124 8.07 6.58 8.55
CA ALA A 124 9.48 6.37 8.87
C ALA A 124 10.41 6.59 7.66
N LEU A 125 9.92 6.29 6.44
CA LEU A 125 10.69 6.46 5.21
C LEU A 125 10.78 7.93 4.75
N LEU A 126 9.74 8.74 4.97
CA LEU A 126 9.68 10.14 4.51
C LEU A 126 10.89 10.98 4.94
N PRO A 127 11.35 10.99 6.20
CA PRO A 127 12.55 11.70 6.62
C PRO A 127 13.82 11.23 5.89
N LEU A 128 13.91 9.95 5.54
CA LEU A 128 15.08 9.38 4.86
C LEU A 128 15.23 9.90 3.42
N THR A 129 14.15 10.38 2.80
CA THR A 129 14.18 10.98 1.44
C THR A 129 15.07 12.22 1.38
N ARG A 130 15.30 12.91 2.51
CA ARG A 130 16.18 14.09 2.57
C ARG A 130 17.64 13.76 2.27
N ARG A 131 18.03 12.49 2.38
CA ARG A 131 19.38 11.99 2.11
C ARG A 131 19.62 11.70 0.62
N ILE A 132 18.59 11.79 -0.23
CA ILE A 132 18.73 11.64 -1.67
C ILE A 132 19.35 12.92 -2.23
N VAL A 133 20.55 12.80 -2.80
CA VAL A 133 21.26 13.90 -3.46
C VAL A 133 20.61 14.15 -4.83
N PRO A 134 20.18 15.39 -5.14
CA PRO A 134 19.70 15.72 -6.47
C PRO A 134 20.81 15.53 -7.50
N THR A 135 20.54 14.78 -8.57
CA THR A 135 21.42 14.77 -9.73
C THR A 135 21.24 16.11 -10.46
N ILE A 136 22.21 17.01 -10.34
CA ILE A 136 22.22 18.24 -11.15
C ILE A 136 22.71 17.84 -12.54
N ASP A 137 21.84 17.96 -13.55
CA ASP A 137 22.24 17.70 -14.94
C ASP A 137 23.14 18.85 -15.42
N SER A 138 24.43 18.55 -15.55
CA SER A 138 25.45 19.50 -16.02
C SER A 138 25.39 19.75 -17.53
N ARG A 139 24.46 19.12 -18.26
CA ARG A 139 24.32 19.26 -19.71
C ARG A 139 23.58 20.53 -20.17
N VAL A 140 22.95 21.28 -19.26
CA VAL A 140 22.23 22.52 -19.60
C VAL A 140 23.14 23.76 -19.66
N SER A 141 24.42 23.62 -19.30
CA SER A 141 25.38 24.75 -19.27
C SER A 141 26.40 24.75 -20.42
N ARG A 142 26.07 24.23 -21.61
CA ARG A 142 26.91 24.34 -22.82
C ARG A 142 26.11 24.79 -24.03
#